data_AF-A0A7J2HLS7-F1
#
_entry.id   AF-A0A7J2HLS7-F1
#
_cell.length_a   1.000
_cell.length_b   1.000
_cell.length_c   1.000
_cell.angle_alpha   90.00
_cell.angle_beta   90.00
_cell.angle_gamma   90.00
#
_symmetry.space_group_name_H-M   'P 1'
#
loop_
_entity.id
_entity.type
_entity.pdbx_description
1 polymer ?
#
loop_
_entity_poly.entity_id
_entity_poly.type
_entity_poly.pdbx_seq_one_letter_code
_entity_poly.pdbx_strand_id
1 'polypeptide(L)'
;MYPMGLVIALLLGVFSGFVFAAPGAVTIQGGARKFEMGRIATAGPLANIVVAAIALVGYYYLGIDSSIGQILGLVCFINIFLGFFNLLPFGPLDGRKIISWNALVWAIVIIIAIIILTIYSTRMFIPGQNLL
;
A
#
# COMPACT_ATOMS: atom_id res chain seq x y z
N MET A 1 -19.03 14.42 10.78
CA MET A 1 -18.74 14.72 9.35
C MET A 1 -17.90 15.99 9.31
N TYR A 2 -16.83 16.05 8.50
CA TYR A 2 -16.02 17.27 8.36
C TYR A 2 -16.66 18.17 7.30
N PRO A 3 -17.35 19.27 7.66
CA PRO A 3 -18.09 20.11 6.71
C PRO A 3 -17.18 20.71 5.63
N MET A 4 -15.90 20.92 5.95
CA MET A 4 -14.90 21.44 5.02
C MET A 4 -14.61 20.47 3.86
N GLY A 5 -14.57 19.16 4.10
CA GLY A 5 -14.34 18.16 3.04
C GLY A 5 -15.51 18.07 2.06
N LEU A 6 -16.73 18.27 2.55
CA LEU A 6 -17.94 18.34 1.71
C LEU A 6 -17.89 19.57 0.78
N VAL A 7 -17.51 20.72 1.32
CA VAL A 7 -17.39 21.96 0.53
C VAL A 7 -16.29 21.81 -0.53
N ILE A 8 -15.15 21.21 -0.19
CA ILE A 8 -14.05 20.98 -1.15
C ILE A 8 -14.49 20.00 -2.25
N ALA A 9 -15.15 18.90 -1.91
CA ALA A 9 -15.66 17.93 -2.88
C ALA A 9 -16.72 18.55 -3.81
N LEU A 10 -17.59 19.41 -3.28
CA LEU A 10 -18.59 20.14 -4.04
C LEU A 10 -17.92 21.12 -5.02
N LEU A 11 -16.97 21.93 -4.55
CA LEU A 11 -16.27 22.89 -5.40
C LEU A 11 -15.44 22.20 -6.49
N LEU A 12 -14.73 21.11 -6.17
CA LEU A 12 -14.02 20.31 -7.16
C LEU A 12 -14.99 19.75 -8.22
N GLY A 13 -16.11 19.17 -7.81
CA GLY A 13 -17.12 18.67 -8.74
C GLY A 13 -17.67 19.73 -9.69
N VAL A 14 -17.96 20.93 -9.16
CA VAL A 14 -18.53 22.04 -9.94
C VAL A 14 -17.53 22.63 -10.93
N PHE A 15 -16.26 22.77 -10.55
CA PHE A 15 -15.28 23.51 -11.36
C PHE A 15 -14.35 22.64 -12.20
N SER A 16 -14.07 21.39 -11.81
CA SER A 16 -13.13 20.52 -12.53
C SER A 16 -13.78 19.27 -13.14
N GLY A 17 -15.07 19.02 -12.89
CA GLY A 17 -15.76 17.79 -13.31
C GLY A 17 -15.26 16.52 -12.59
N PHE A 18 -14.35 16.67 -11.62
CA PHE A 18 -13.73 15.60 -10.87
C PHE A 18 -14.11 15.73 -9.39
N VAL A 19 -14.82 14.74 -8.84
CA VAL A 19 -15.23 14.72 -7.43
C VAL A 19 -14.34 13.78 -6.65
N PHE A 20 -13.54 14.34 -5.74
CA PHE A 20 -12.83 13.56 -4.72
C PHE A 20 -13.56 13.69 -3.39
N ALA A 21 -14.54 12.81 -3.17
CA ALA A 21 -15.24 12.69 -1.90
C ALA A 21 -14.71 11.46 -1.15
N ALA A 22 -13.90 11.68 -0.10
CA ALA A 22 -13.53 10.62 0.83
C ALA A 22 -14.69 10.42 1.82
N PRO A 23 -15.47 9.33 1.72
CA PRO A 23 -16.62 9.13 2.59
C PRO A 23 -16.14 8.77 4.00
N GLY A 24 -16.69 9.49 4.98
CA GLY A 24 -16.92 9.01 6.34
C GLY A 24 -15.67 8.60 7.11
N ALA A 25 -15.12 9.53 7.89
CA ALA A 25 -14.42 9.14 9.10
C ALA A 25 -15.42 8.37 9.99
N VAL A 26 -15.33 7.03 9.99
CA VAL A 26 -16.00 6.20 10.98
C VAL A 26 -15.34 6.53 12.31
N THR A 27 -15.98 7.37 13.10
CA THR A 27 -15.55 7.66 14.46
C THR A 27 -15.78 6.40 15.29
N ILE A 28 -14.70 5.64 15.52
CA ILE A 28 -14.70 4.56 16.50
C ILE A 28 -14.87 5.23 17.86
N GLN A 29 -16.07 5.16 18.42
CA GLN A 29 -16.34 5.60 19.78
C GLN A 29 -16.08 4.42 20.71
N GLY A 30 -15.20 4.65 21.68
CA GLY A 30 -14.62 3.62 22.54
C GLY A 30 -13.11 3.72 22.44
N GLY A 31 -12.44 3.91 23.57
CA GLY A 31 -10.99 4.08 23.65
C GLY A 31 -10.27 2.84 23.12
N ALA A 32 -10.13 2.74 21.80
CA ALA A 32 -9.38 1.69 21.15
C ALA A 32 -7.96 1.79 21.71
N ARG A 33 -7.55 0.75 22.45
CA ARG A 33 -6.25 0.76 23.09
C ARG A 33 -5.22 0.90 21.98
N LYS A 34 -4.15 1.70 22.20
CA LYS A 34 -3.08 1.93 21.21
C LYS A 34 -2.60 0.62 20.55
N PHE A 35 -2.65 -0.47 21.30
CA PHE A 35 -2.37 -1.84 20.85
C PHE A 35 -3.31 -2.37 19.76
N GLU A 36 -4.63 -2.25 19.94
CA GLU A 36 -5.63 -2.72 18.97
C GLU A 36 -5.52 -1.92 17.67
N MET A 37 -5.35 -0.59 17.78
CA MET A 37 -5.17 0.30 16.64
C MET A 37 -3.89 0.00 15.86
N GLY A 38 -2.78 -0.28 16.55
CA GLY A 38 -1.52 -0.65 15.90
C GLY A 38 -1.61 -1.96 15.11
N ARG A 39 -2.28 -2.98 15.67
CA ARG A 39 -2.48 -4.27 14.98
C ARG A 39 -3.37 -4.15 13.76
N ILE A 40 -4.48 -3.42 13.87
CA ILE A 40 -5.40 -3.16 12.74
C ILE A 40 -4.66 -2.37 11.65
N ALA A 41 -3.92 -1.33 12.03
CA ALA A 41 -3.12 -0.55 11.10
C ALA A 41 -2.01 -1.38 10.42
N THR A 42 -1.46 -2.40 11.09
CA THR A 42 -0.45 -3.29 10.50
C THR A 42 -1.06 -4.28 9.50
N ALA A 43 -2.30 -4.72 9.73
CA ALA A 43 -2.96 -5.74 8.90
C ALA A 43 -3.14 -5.30 7.43
N GLY A 44 -3.43 -4.02 7.18
CA GLY A 44 -3.57 -3.47 5.84
C GLY A 44 -2.28 -3.57 5.00
N PRO A 45 -1.17 -2.95 5.42
CA PRO A 45 0.12 -3.10 4.78
C PRO A 45 0.58 -4.56 4.64
N LEU A 46 0.33 -5.39 5.66
CA LEU A 46 0.75 -6.80 5.64
C LEU A 46 0.00 -7.60 4.54
N ALA A 47 -1.30 -7.38 4.38
CA ALA A 47 -2.10 -8.02 3.33
C ALA A 47 -1.57 -7.66 1.94
N ASN A 48 -1.27 -6.37 1.71
CA ASN A 48 -0.66 -5.91 0.47
C ASN A 48 0.72 -6.56 0.21
N ILE A 49 1.57 -6.66 1.24
CA ILE A 49 2.87 -7.33 1.13
C ILE A 49 2.72 -8.81 0.77
N VAL A 50 1.75 -9.52 1.36
CA VAL A 50 1.50 -10.94 1.06
C VAL A 50 1.04 -11.13 -0.39
N VAL A 51 0.08 -10.33 -0.85
CA VAL A 51 -0.40 -10.38 -2.24
C VAL A 51 0.75 -10.06 -3.21
N ALA A 52 1.54 -9.05 -2.89
CA ALA A 52 2.71 -8.70 -3.70
C ALA A 52 3.73 -9.84 -3.75
N ALA A 53 4.03 -10.50 -2.62
CA ALA A 53 4.98 -11.61 -2.58
C ALA A 53 4.52 -12.79 -3.44
N ILE A 54 3.23 -13.17 -3.36
CA ILE A 54 2.66 -14.25 -4.17
C ILE A 54 2.73 -13.89 -5.66
N ALA A 55 2.33 -12.66 -6.01
CA ALA A 55 2.38 -12.18 -7.38
C ALA A 55 3.81 -12.09 -7.92
N LEU A 56 4.79 -11.68 -7.09
CA LEU A 56 6.21 -11.61 -7.45
C LEU A 56 6.77 -12.99 -7.79
N VAL A 57 6.44 -14.01 -6.99
CA VAL A 57 6.86 -15.40 -7.25
C VAL A 57 6.30 -15.86 -8.59
N GLY A 58 5.00 -15.67 -8.83
CA GLY A 58 4.38 -16.04 -10.10
C GLY A 58 4.96 -15.27 -11.31
N TYR A 59 5.24 -13.97 -11.13
CA TYR A 59 5.90 -13.15 -12.13
C TYR A 59 7.30 -13.68 -12.48
N TYR A 60 8.06 -14.15 -11.49
CA TYR A 60 9.40 -14.69 -11.70
C TYR A 60 9.38 -16.01 -12.50
N TYR A 61 8.35 -16.84 -12.31
CA TYR A 61 8.20 -18.09 -13.04
C TYR A 61 7.69 -17.91 -14.48
N LEU A 62 6.77 -16.97 -14.71
CA LEU A 62 6.12 -16.80 -16.01
C LEU A 62 6.83 -15.77 -16.92
N GLY A 63 7.61 -14.85 -16.35
CA GLY A 63 8.35 -13.85 -17.09
C GLY A 63 7.47 -12.75 -17.71
N ILE A 64 8.11 -11.69 -18.21
CA ILE A 64 7.42 -10.52 -18.79
C ILE A 64 6.83 -10.79 -20.19
N ASP A 65 7.30 -11.83 -20.87
CA ASP A 65 6.86 -12.19 -22.22
C ASP A 65 5.48 -12.87 -22.23
N SER A 66 5.05 -13.41 -21.07
CA SER A 66 3.71 -13.97 -20.89
C SER A 66 2.71 -12.90 -20.50
N SER A 67 1.53 -12.88 -21.15
CA SER A 67 0.41 -12.01 -20.77
C SER A 67 0.01 -12.18 -19.30
N ILE A 68 0.07 -13.41 -18.77
CA ILE A 68 -0.23 -13.69 -17.36
C ILE A 68 0.89 -13.12 -16.47
N GLY A 69 2.15 -13.24 -16.89
CA GLY A 69 3.27 -12.66 -16.17
C GLY A 69 3.18 -11.14 -16.08
N GLN A 70 2.80 -10.45 -17.16
CA GLN A 70 2.57 -8.98 -17.14
C GLN A 70 1.49 -8.59 -16.13
N ILE A 71 0.38 -9.33 -16.08
CA ILE A 71 -0.70 -9.10 -15.11
C ILE A 71 -0.18 -9.30 -13.69
N LEU A 72 0.56 -10.38 -13.42
CA LEU A 72 1.14 -10.64 -12.10
C LEU A 72 2.18 -9.57 -11.71
N GLY A 73 2.98 -9.11 -12.66
CA GLY A 73 3.91 -8.00 -12.46
C GLY A 73 3.19 -6.71 -12.06
N LEU A 74 2.07 -6.40 -12.71
CA LEU A 74 1.23 -5.25 -12.36
C LEU A 74 0.57 -5.41 -10.98
N VAL A 75 0.02 -6.58 -10.68
CA VAL A 75 -0.57 -6.90 -9.36
C VAL A 75 0.48 -6.76 -8.26
N CYS A 76 1.68 -7.28 -8.48
CA CYS A 76 2.81 -7.14 -7.56
C CYS A 76 3.12 -5.67 -7.31
N PHE A 77 3.31 -4.88 -8.37
CA PHE A 77 3.63 -3.46 -8.26
C PHE A 77 2.60 -2.67 -7.47
N ILE A 78 1.32 -2.81 -7.83
CA ILE A 78 0.24 -2.07 -7.17
C ILE A 78 0.20 -2.40 -5.68
N ASN A 79 0.25 -3.69 -5.33
CA ASN A 79 0.17 -4.11 -3.93
C ASN A 79 1.40 -3.69 -3.13
N ILE A 80 2.62 -3.89 -3.64
CA ILE A 80 3.81 -3.51 -2.89
C ILE A 80 3.93 -2.00 -2.72
N PHE A 81 3.54 -1.23 -3.75
CA PHE A 81 3.51 0.23 -3.69
C PHE A 81 2.51 0.73 -2.65
N LEU A 82 1.27 0.21 -2.65
CA LEU A 82 0.26 0.56 -1.65
C LEU A 82 0.68 0.14 -0.23
N GLY A 83 1.25 -1.05 -0.07
CA GLY A 83 1.77 -1.54 1.21
C GLY A 83 2.89 -0.65 1.76
N PHE A 84 3.89 -0.33 0.92
CA PHE A 84 4.98 0.58 1.25
C PHE A 84 4.47 1.98 1.60
N PHE A 85 3.58 2.54 0.77
CA PHE A 85 3.04 3.88 0.99
C PHE A 85 2.30 3.99 2.32
N ASN A 86 1.48 2.98 2.66
CA ASN A 86 0.78 2.95 3.95
C ASN A 86 1.72 2.83 5.16
N LEU A 87 2.95 2.35 4.99
CA LEU A 87 3.95 2.28 6.05
C LEU A 87 4.72 3.59 6.24
N LEU A 88 4.60 4.57 5.34
CA LEU A 88 5.32 5.83 5.52
C LEU A 88 4.85 6.57 6.79
N PRO A 89 5.78 7.19 7.55
CA PRO A 89 5.47 7.81 8.84
C PRO A 89 4.82 9.21 8.71
N PHE A 90 3.85 9.38 7.81
CA PHE A 90 3.23 10.68 7.51
C PHE A 90 1.72 10.72 7.76
N GLY A 91 1.24 11.85 8.27
CA GLY A 91 -0.18 12.24 8.25
C GLY A 91 -1.16 11.15 8.72
N PRO A 92 -2.18 10.80 7.90
CA PRO A 92 -3.22 9.81 8.21
C PRO A 92 -2.82 8.35 7.93
N LEU A 93 -1.61 8.11 7.41
CA LEU A 93 -1.14 6.79 7.00
C LEU A 93 -0.94 5.86 8.21
N ASP A 94 -1.01 4.56 7.95
CA ASP A 94 -0.97 3.54 8.98
C ASP A 94 0.40 3.45 9.66
N GLY A 95 1.49 3.77 8.96
CA GLY A 95 2.86 3.79 9.48
C GLY A 95 2.99 4.57 10.79
N ARG A 96 2.32 5.72 10.92
CA ARG A 96 2.33 6.50 12.18
C ARG A 96 1.65 5.78 13.33
N LYS A 97 0.53 5.11 13.07
CA LYS A 97 -0.20 4.34 14.08
C LYS A 97 0.65 3.15 14.53
N ILE A 98 1.30 2.45 13.59
CA ILE A 98 2.17 1.31 13.88
C ILE A 98 3.38 1.76 14.70
N ILE A 99 4.07 2.85 14.33
CA ILE A 99 5.20 3.39 15.11
C ILE A 99 4.78 3.74 16.54
N SER A 100 3.61 4.38 16.70
CA SER A 100 3.09 4.75 18.02
C SER A 100 2.74 3.55 18.92
N TRP A 101 2.53 2.39 18.30
CA TRP A 101 2.27 1.13 18.98
C TRP A 101 3.55 0.34 19.23
N ASN A 102 4.34 0.09 18.19
CA ASN A 102 5.60 -0.63 18.22
C ASN A 102 6.49 -0.27 17.01
N ALA A 103 7.52 0.54 17.25
CA ALA A 103 8.46 0.96 16.22
C ALA A 103 9.28 -0.19 15.61
N LEU A 104 9.52 -1.27 16.36
CA LEU A 104 10.24 -2.44 15.86
C LEU A 104 9.40 -3.21 14.84
N VAL A 105 8.09 -3.38 15.10
CA VAL A 105 7.16 -4.00 14.14
C VAL A 105 7.10 -3.17 12.86
N TRP A 106 6.96 -1.85 12.98
CA TRP A 106 7.01 -0.96 11.83
C TRP A 106 8.30 -1.14 11.02
N ALA A 107 9.46 -1.13 11.68
CA ALA A 107 10.76 -1.26 11.03
C ALA A 107 10.89 -2.59 10.27
N ILE A 108 10.45 -3.70 10.86
CA ILE A 108 10.46 -5.00 10.20
C ILE A 108 9.59 -4.98 8.94
N VAL A 109 8.35 -4.49 9.06
CA VAL A 109 7.38 -4.53 7.94
C VAL A 109 7.81 -3.60 6.80
N ILE A 110 8.35 -2.41 7.09
CA ILE A 110 8.84 -1.50 6.05
C ILE A 110 10.11 -2.03 5.37
N ILE A 111 11.00 -2.70 6.10
CA ILE A 111 12.18 -3.37 5.52
C ILE A 111 11.75 -4.47 4.55
N ILE A 112 10.78 -5.30 4.93
CA ILE A 112 10.23 -6.33 4.03
C ILE A 112 9.63 -5.69 2.77
N ALA A 113 8.87 -4.60 2.94
CA ALA A 113 8.28 -3.89 1.81
C ALA A 113 9.35 -3.35 0.84
N ILE A 114 10.42 -2.75 1.38
CA ILE A 114 11.55 -2.22 0.60
C ILE A 114 12.31 -3.35 -0.12
N ILE A 115 12.52 -4.50 0.53
CA ILE A 115 13.17 -5.66 -0.09
C ILE A 115 12.37 -6.12 -1.31
N ILE A 116 11.06 -6.35 -1.16
CA ILE A 116 10.20 -6.81 -2.26
C ILE A 116 10.17 -5.76 -3.38
N LEU A 117 10.05 -4.47 -3.03
CA LEU A 117 10.06 -3.39 -4.01
C LEU A 117 11.37 -3.32 -4.80
N THR A 118 12.50 -3.55 -4.13
CA THR A 118 13.83 -3.58 -4.75
C THR A 118 13.98 -4.80 -5.66
N ILE A 119 13.55 -5.98 -5.24
CA ILE A 119 13.57 -7.19 -6.07
C ILE A 119 12.67 -7.02 -7.30
N TYR A 120 11.51 -6.41 -7.14
CA TYR A 120 10.61 -6.12 -8.25
C TYR A 120 11.24 -5.14 -9.25
N SER A 121 11.86 -4.06 -8.76
CA SER A 121 12.42 -3.01 -9.62
C SER A 121 13.63 -3.48 -10.43
N THR A 122 14.47 -4.36 -9.88
CA THR A 122 15.58 -4.96 -10.65
C THR A 122 15.08 -5.81 -11.82
N ARG A 123 13.92 -6.45 -11.69
CA ARG A 123 13.30 -7.20 -12.80
C ARG A 123 12.60 -6.33 -13.83
N MET A 124 12.08 -5.16 -13.46
CA MET A 124 11.45 -4.23 -14.42
C MET A 124 12.49 -3.45 -15.23
N PHE A 125 13.60 -3.04 -14.60
CA PHE A 125 14.63 -2.22 -15.25
C PHE A 125 15.61 -3.04 -16.10
N ILE A 126 15.55 -4.37 -16.02
CA ILE A 126 16.33 -5.27 -16.88
C ILE A 126 15.36 -5.94 -17.87
N PRO A 127 14.92 -5.24 -18.93
CA PRO A 127 14.32 -5.90 -20.08
C PRO A 127 15.44 -6.71 -20.74
N GLY A 128 15.36 -8.05 -20.69
CA GLY A 128 16.25 -8.92 -21.45
C GLY A 128 17.17 -9.87 -20.70
N GLN A 129 16.81 -10.39 -19.52
CA GLN A 129 17.40 -11.67 -19.07
C GLN A 129 16.63 -12.85 -19.65
N ASN A 130 16.69 -12.99 -20.98
CA ASN A 130 16.98 -14.27 -21.60
C ASN A 130 18.51 -14.38 -21.53
N LEU A 131 19.04 -15.31 -20.73
CA LEU A 131 20.45 -15.71 -20.47
C LEU A 131 20.54 -15.92 -18.94
N LEU A 132 20.39 -17.12 -18.39
CA LEU A 132 20.79 -18.47 -18.81
C LEU A 132 19.67 -19.49 -18.55
#